data_AF-A0A1D8AZH5-F1
#
_entry.id   AF-A0A1D8AZH5-F1
#
_cell.length_a   1.000
_cell.length_b   1.000
_cell.length_c   1.000
_cell.angle_alpha   90.00
_cell.angle_beta   90.00
_cell.angle_gamma   90.00
#
_symmetry.space_group_name_H-M   'P 1'
#
loop_
_entity.id
_entity.type
_entity.pdbx_description
1 polymer ?
#
loop_
_entity_poly.entity_id
_entity_poly.type
_entity_poly.pdbx_seq_one_letter_code
_entity_poly.pdbx_strand_id
1 'polypeptide(L)'
;MPAHPRFLLSCLCAIALPALLAAAEPTPAPPAEPKPAVAPAADQPLVLPKLEVTAQRTKQIDKDLKRLDKMINRERKKVKATDLDKALNNEKVSSAAAIFGGNSATHLSAVAASRVMLMEQERMVLEAMKRPATLEERAMMDAEIEQLRLTRRNLDDPAAQR
;
A
#
# COMPACT_ATOMS: atom_id res chain seq x y z
N MET A 1 -51.46 -0.18 -3.69
CA MET A 1 -52.23 -0.24 -4.95
C MET A 1 -52.90 1.10 -5.18
N PRO A 2 -53.00 1.62 -6.42
CA PRO A 2 -52.31 1.22 -7.67
C PRO A 2 -50.96 2.01 -7.78
N ALA A 3 -50.20 2.17 -8.88
CA ALA A 3 -50.10 1.49 -10.20
C ALA A 3 -48.67 1.63 -10.77
N HIS A 4 -48.38 0.94 -11.88
CA HIS A 4 -47.33 1.28 -12.86
C HIS A 4 -47.97 1.43 -14.26
N PRO A 5 -47.34 2.13 -15.22
CA PRO A 5 -46.56 1.46 -16.28
C PRO A 5 -45.23 2.20 -16.61
N ARG A 6 -44.10 1.59 -16.98
CA ARG A 6 -43.75 0.76 -18.17
C ARG A 6 -43.79 1.49 -19.53
N PHE A 7 -42.63 1.90 -20.04
CA PHE A 7 -42.27 2.04 -21.48
C PHE A 7 -40.72 1.89 -21.60
N LEU A 8 -40.22 0.77 -22.14
CA LEU A 8 -39.63 0.55 -23.50
C LEU A 8 -38.20 1.13 -23.69
N LEU A 9 -37.16 0.32 -24.03
CA LEU A 9 -36.77 -0.23 -25.36
C LEU A 9 -36.10 0.88 -26.24
N SER A 10 -34.95 0.77 -26.94
CA SER A 10 -33.87 -0.24 -27.13
C SER A 10 -32.76 0.38 -28.03
N CYS A 11 -31.71 -0.40 -28.38
CA CYS A 11 -30.70 -0.18 -29.45
C CYS A 11 -29.63 0.90 -29.17
N LEU A 12 -28.30 0.70 -29.28
CA LEU A 12 -27.42 -0.30 -29.93
C LEU A 12 -27.23 -0.13 -31.46
N CYS A 13 -26.01 -0.42 -31.94
CA CYS A 13 -25.38 -0.12 -33.25
C CYS A 13 -24.81 1.32 -33.37
N ALA A 14 -23.54 1.63 -33.65
CA ALA A 14 -22.38 0.98 -34.32
C ALA A 14 -22.30 1.18 -35.85
N ILE A 15 -21.06 1.39 -36.36
CA ILE A 15 -20.64 1.45 -37.79
C ILE A 15 -21.04 2.80 -38.48
N ALA A 16 -20.31 3.47 -39.40
CA ALA A 16 -19.10 3.18 -40.19
C ALA A 16 -18.31 4.47 -40.57
N LEU A 17 -17.05 4.32 -41.03
CA LEU A 17 -16.46 5.21 -42.06
C LEU A 17 -16.92 4.72 -43.46
N PRO A 18 -16.92 5.59 -44.49
CA PRO A 18 -15.95 5.36 -45.56
C PRO A 18 -15.34 6.63 -46.19
N ALA A 19 -14.22 6.43 -46.88
CA ALA A 19 -13.54 7.44 -47.70
C ALA A 19 -14.07 7.46 -49.15
N LEU A 20 -13.86 8.58 -49.87
CA LEU A 20 -13.61 8.74 -51.32
C LEU A 20 -13.38 10.25 -51.56
N LEU A 21 -12.17 10.73 -51.86
CA LEU A 21 -11.47 10.69 -53.15
C LEU A 21 -12.08 11.67 -54.20
N ALA A 22 -11.42 12.80 -54.43
CA ALA A 22 -11.60 13.67 -55.59
C ALA A 22 -10.25 14.30 -55.95
N ALA A 23 -9.88 14.28 -57.24
CA ALA A 23 -8.54 14.60 -57.71
C ALA A 23 -8.37 16.06 -58.15
N ALA A 24 -7.15 16.60 -57.98
CA ALA A 24 -6.63 17.73 -58.73
C ALA A 24 -5.09 17.68 -58.81
N GLU A 25 -4.58 17.59 -60.03
CA GLU A 25 -3.17 17.72 -60.44
C GLU A 25 -3.12 18.71 -61.64
N PRO A 26 -1.96 19.20 -62.10
CA PRO A 26 -0.70 19.48 -61.40
C PRO A 26 -0.05 20.84 -61.83
N THR A 27 0.90 21.39 -61.06
CA THR A 27 1.94 22.31 -61.58
C THR A 27 3.23 22.19 -60.74
N PRO A 28 4.45 22.11 -61.33
CA PRO A 28 5.66 21.71 -60.60
C PRO A 28 6.46 22.89 -60.00
N ALA A 29 7.19 22.60 -58.91
CA ALA A 29 8.22 23.45 -58.31
C ALA A 29 9.56 22.68 -58.20
N PRO A 30 10.72 23.36 -58.24
CA PRO A 30 12.02 22.71 -58.50
C PRO A 30 12.56 21.86 -57.32
N PRO A 31 13.55 20.98 -57.56
CA PRO A 31 14.05 20.06 -56.55
C PRO A 31 14.82 20.80 -55.44
N ALA A 32 14.46 20.56 -54.18
CA ALA A 32 15.27 20.96 -53.04
C ALA A 32 16.38 19.92 -52.81
N GLU A 33 17.62 20.39 -52.62
CA GLU A 33 18.78 19.54 -52.35
C GLU A 33 18.64 18.78 -51.02
N PRO A 34 19.13 17.53 -50.92
CA PRO A 34 19.01 16.73 -49.71
C PRO A 34 19.93 17.28 -48.61
N LYS A 35 19.34 17.88 -47.59
CA LYS A 35 20.04 18.28 -46.36
C LYS A 35 20.58 17.02 -45.66
N PRO A 36 21.85 16.98 -45.19
CA PRO A 36 22.42 15.77 -44.62
C PRO A 36 21.62 15.25 -43.42
N ALA A 37 21.40 13.93 -43.38
CA ALA A 37 20.78 13.28 -42.24
C ALA A 37 21.65 13.50 -40.99
N VAL A 38 21.05 14.04 -39.93
CA VAL A 38 21.69 14.12 -38.62
C VAL A 38 21.89 12.69 -38.12
N ALA A 39 23.14 12.31 -37.87
CA ALA A 39 23.46 11.01 -37.31
C ALA A 39 22.72 10.82 -35.97
N PRO A 40 22.19 9.62 -35.66
CA PRO A 40 21.56 9.37 -34.38
C PRO A 40 22.56 9.67 -33.25
N ALA A 41 22.08 10.39 -32.24
CA ALA A 41 22.91 10.74 -31.08
C ALA A 41 23.45 9.47 -30.44
N ALA A 42 24.74 9.47 -30.09
CA ALA A 42 25.44 8.29 -29.59
C ALA A 42 24.69 7.62 -28.44
N ASP A 43 24.63 6.28 -28.50
CA ASP A 43 23.94 5.45 -27.52
C ASP A 43 24.39 5.80 -26.09
N GLN A 44 23.50 6.45 -25.33
CA GLN A 44 23.68 6.53 -23.89
C GLN A 44 23.56 5.11 -23.33
N PRO A 45 24.56 4.59 -22.61
CA PRO A 45 24.51 3.21 -22.13
C PRO A 45 23.35 3.05 -21.17
N LEU A 46 22.38 2.20 -21.52
CA LEU A 46 21.30 1.77 -20.63
C LEU A 46 21.90 1.03 -19.42
N VAL A 47 22.13 1.76 -18.33
CA VAL A 47 22.60 1.18 -17.07
C VAL A 47 21.45 0.39 -16.45
N LEU A 48 21.57 -0.95 -16.44
CA LEU A 48 20.58 -1.79 -15.78
C LEU A 48 20.56 -1.51 -14.26
N PRO A 49 19.36 -1.43 -13.64
CA PRO A 49 19.24 -1.28 -12.18
C PRO A 49 19.95 -2.42 -11.44
N LYS A 50 20.68 -2.07 -10.37
CA LYS A 50 21.34 -3.05 -9.50
C LYS A 50 20.28 -3.80 -8.68
N LEU A 51 20.13 -5.10 -8.96
CA LEU A 51 19.20 -6.00 -8.25
C LEU A 51 20.00 -6.99 -7.37
N GLU A 52 19.84 -6.91 -6.06
CA GLU A 52 20.52 -7.82 -5.13
C GLU A 52 19.58 -8.94 -4.65
N VAL A 53 19.81 -10.20 -5.03
CA VAL A 53 19.01 -11.34 -4.51
C VAL A 53 19.92 -12.35 -3.84
N THR A 54 20.17 -12.17 -2.55
CA THR A 54 20.95 -13.12 -1.74
C THR A 54 20.02 -14.10 -1.00
N ALA A 55 20.25 -15.41 -1.18
CA ALA A 55 19.45 -16.45 -0.52
C ALA A 55 19.50 -16.38 1.02
N GLN A 56 20.60 -15.88 1.58
CA GLN A 56 20.77 -15.64 3.02
C GLN A 56 19.79 -14.57 3.54
N ARG A 57 19.56 -13.49 2.77
CA ARG A 57 18.59 -12.43 3.10
C ARG A 57 17.17 -12.99 3.14
N THR A 58 16.76 -13.77 2.14
CA THR A 58 15.43 -14.39 2.12
C THR A 58 15.21 -15.30 3.35
N LYS A 59 16.21 -16.11 3.71
CA LYS A 59 16.18 -16.94 4.93
C LYS A 59 16.11 -16.11 6.22
N GLN A 60 16.64 -14.90 6.24
CA GLN A 60 16.54 -14.00 7.39
C GLN A 60 15.14 -13.39 7.50
N ILE A 61 14.61 -12.88 6.38
CA ILE A 61 13.21 -12.40 6.27
C ILE A 61 12.22 -13.49 6.73
N ASP A 62 12.43 -14.76 6.35
CA ASP A 62 11.60 -15.89 6.81
C ASP A 62 11.64 -16.11 8.33
N LYS A 63 12.77 -15.85 9.00
CA LYS A 63 12.86 -15.91 10.47
C LYS A 63 12.11 -14.75 11.11
N ASP A 64 12.20 -13.57 10.52
CA ASP A 64 11.58 -12.36 11.05
C ASP A 64 10.06 -12.37 10.88
N LEU A 65 9.55 -12.85 9.73
CA LEU A 65 8.13 -13.17 9.55
C LEU A 65 7.63 -14.18 10.61
N LYS A 66 8.37 -15.27 10.87
CA LYS A 66 8.01 -16.25 11.91
C LYS A 66 8.05 -15.69 13.35
N ARG A 67 8.83 -14.65 13.61
CA ARG A 67 8.83 -13.91 14.89
C ARG A 67 7.60 -13.00 14.97
N LEU A 68 7.33 -12.28 13.89
CA LEU A 68 6.22 -11.34 13.77
C LEU A 68 4.86 -12.05 13.86
N ASP A 69 4.67 -13.17 13.16
CA ASP A 69 3.46 -14.01 13.23
C ASP A 69 3.18 -14.46 14.69
N LYS A 70 4.22 -14.77 15.48
CA LYS A 70 4.07 -15.10 16.91
C LYS A 70 3.67 -13.90 17.75
N MET A 71 4.12 -12.68 17.41
CA MET A 71 3.72 -11.45 18.08
C MET A 71 2.27 -11.05 17.72
N ILE A 72 1.91 -11.10 16.44
CA ILE A 72 0.53 -10.90 15.95
C ILE A 72 -0.43 -11.85 16.66
N ASN A 73 -0.11 -13.15 16.74
CA ASN A 73 -0.95 -14.13 17.43
C ASN A 73 -1.03 -13.96 18.96
N ARG A 74 -0.12 -13.18 19.58
CA ARG A 74 -0.19 -12.78 20.99
C ARG A 74 -1.06 -11.54 21.17
N GLU A 75 -0.85 -10.49 20.37
CA GLU A 75 -1.65 -9.26 20.46
C GLU A 75 -3.11 -9.50 20.01
N ARG A 76 -3.37 -10.30 18.97
CA ARG A 76 -4.74 -10.70 18.56
C ARG A 76 -5.56 -11.33 19.69
N LYS A 77 -4.91 -11.97 20.68
CA LYS A 77 -5.59 -12.49 21.88
C LYS A 77 -5.98 -11.39 22.88
N LYS A 78 -5.24 -10.27 22.92
CA LYS A 78 -5.49 -9.10 23.76
C LYS A 78 -6.52 -8.13 23.17
N VAL A 79 -6.77 -8.19 21.85
CA VAL A 79 -7.82 -7.40 21.17
C VAL A 79 -9.21 -7.68 21.76
N LYS A 80 -9.46 -8.89 22.25
CA LYS A 80 -10.70 -9.21 22.96
C LYS A 80 -10.48 -8.97 24.45
N ALA A 81 -11.05 -7.89 24.98
CA ALA A 81 -11.11 -7.66 26.43
C ALA A 81 -11.74 -8.88 27.12
N THR A 82 -11.08 -9.41 28.14
CA THR A 82 -11.58 -10.57 28.88
C THR A 82 -12.77 -10.18 29.75
N ASP A 83 -13.56 -11.15 30.20
CA ASP A 83 -14.73 -10.85 31.02
C ASP A 83 -14.36 -10.28 32.41
N LEU A 84 -13.14 -10.58 32.88
CA LEU A 84 -12.54 -9.94 34.05
C LEU A 84 -12.17 -8.47 33.76
N ASP A 85 -11.57 -8.16 32.60
CA ASP A 85 -11.25 -6.79 32.21
C ASP A 85 -12.52 -5.92 32.12
N LYS A 86 -13.62 -6.49 31.60
CA LYS A 86 -14.95 -5.85 31.54
C LYS A 86 -15.55 -5.63 32.93
N ALA A 87 -15.51 -6.64 33.80
CA ALA A 87 -16.05 -6.53 35.15
C ALA A 87 -15.32 -5.48 36.00
N LEU A 88 -13.99 -5.36 35.84
CA LEU A 88 -13.18 -4.34 36.48
C LEU A 88 -13.34 -2.95 35.84
N ASN A 89 -13.74 -2.85 34.57
CA ASN A 89 -14.02 -1.59 33.87
C ASN A 89 -15.52 -1.25 33.82
N ASN A 90 -16.16 -1.20 34.98
CA ASN A 90 -17.39 -0.41 35.10
C ASN A 90 -17.04 1.10 35.07
N GLU A 91 -17.99 1.93 34.64
CA GLU A 91 -17.79 3.35 34.34
C GLU A 91 -17.27 4.19 35.53
N LYS A 92 -17.56 3.76 36.76
CA LYS A 92 -17.06 4.41 37.99
C LYS A 92 -15.59 4.08 38.28
N VAL A 93 -15.17 2.84 38.02
CA VAL A 93 -13.77 2.42 38.21
C VAL A 93 -12.88 2.95 37.08
N SER A 94 -13.36 2.95 35.83
CA SER A 94 -12.58 3.49 34.70
C SER A 94 -12.41 5.01 34.78
N SER A 95 -13.45 5.76 35.17
CA SER A 95 -13.33 7.21 35.39
C SER A 95 -12.44 7.56 36.58
N ALA A 96 -12.51 6.82 37.69
CA ALA A 96 -11.60 6.99 38.81
C ALA A 96 -10.15 6.65 38.43
N ALA A 97 -9.92 5.58 37.65
CA ALA A 97 -8.59 5.22 37.16
C ALA A 97 -8.00 6.30 36.23
N ALA A 98 -8.82 6.90 35.36
CA ALA A 98 -8.38 7.95 34.43
C ALA A 98 -7.77 9.17 35.14
N ILE A 99 -8.27 9.55 36.32
CA ILE A 99 -7.71 10.64 37.15
C ILE A 99 -6.24 10.36 37.54
N PHE A 100 -5.88 9.09 37.73
CA PHE A 100 -4.51 8.64 38.03
C PHE A 100 -3.73 8.19 36.79
N GLY A 101 -4.23 8.46 35.58
CA GLY A 101 -3.60 8.05 34.31
C GLY A 101 -3.77 6.57 33.95
N GLY A 102 -4.73 5.89 34.56
CA GLY A 102 -5.09 4.50 34.24
C GLY A 102 -5.98 4.41 33.00
N ASN A 103 -5.64 3.50 32.09
CA ASN A 103 -6.38 3.26 30.85
C ASN A 103 -7.51 2.23 31.04
N SER A 104 -8.64 2.44 30.33
CA SER A 104 -9.74 1.49 30.36
C SER A 104 -9.47 0.20 29.57
N ALA A 105 -10.19 -0.88 29.87
CA ALA A 105 -10.14 -2.11 29.07
C ALA A 105 -10.46 -1.88 27.58
N THR A 106 -11.39 -0.97 27.29
CA THR A 106 -11.71 -0.58 25.90
C THR A 106 -10.53 0.09 25.22
N HIS A 107 -9.84 1.03 25.90
CA HIS A 107 -8.61 1.65 25.40
C HIS A 107 -7.51 0.61 25.15
N LEU A 108 -7.23 -0.26 26.13
CA LEU A 108 -6.22 -1.32 26.00
C LEU A 108 -6.52 -2.28 24.83
N SER A 109 -7.79 -2.63 24.61
CA SER A 109 -8.22 -3.47 23.48
C SER A 109 -8.05 -2.76 22.12
N ALA A 110 -8.30 -1.45 22.07
CA ALA A 110 -8.09 -0.63 20.87
C ALA A 110 -6.60 -0.49 20.55
N VAL A 111 -5.75 -0.21 21.54
CA VAL A 111 -4.29 -0.17 21.36
C VAL A 111 -3.76 -1.54 20.89
N ALA A 112 -4.24 -2.64 21.45
CA ALA A 112 -3.89 -3.98 20.96
C ALA A 112 -4.30 -4.21 19.49
N ALA A 113 -5.47 -3.72 19.07
CA ALA A 113 -5.89 -3.79 17.67
C ALA A 113 -4.98 -2.95 16.75
N SER A 114 -4.61 -1.74 17.16
CA SER A 114 -3.65 -0.89 16.44
C SER A 114 -2.28 -1.54 16.32
N ARG A 115 -1.76 -2.19 17.38
CA ARG A 115 -0.51 -2.98 17.30
C ARG A 115 -0.60 -4.12 16.31
N VAL A 116 -1.73 -4.83 16.27
CA VAL A 116 -1.97 -5.92 15.30
C VAL A 116 -1.93 -5.37 13.87
N MET A 117 -2.63 -4.26 13.58
CA MET A 117 -2.62 -3.61 12.27
C MET A 117 -1.20 -3.21 11.82
N LEU A 118 -0.42 -2.55 12.67
CA LEU A 118 0.95 -2.14 12.36
C LEU A 118 1.89 -3.33 12.12
N MET A 119 1.72 -4.42 12.88
CA MET A 119 2.49 -5.65 12.64
C MET A 119 2.06 -6.37 11.36
N GLU A 120 0.78 -6.33 10.99
CA GLU A 120 0.31 -6.90 9.73
C GLU A 120 0.81 -6.09 8.52
N GLN A 121 0.97 -4.77 8.66
CA GLN A 121 1.68 -3.93 7.70
C GLN A 121 3.17 -4.27 7.62
N GLU A 122 3.89 -4.37 8.75
CA GLU A 122 5.31 -4.77 8.79
C GLU A 122 5.51 -6.15 8.12
N ARG A 123 4.54 -7.05 8.28
CA ARG A 123 4.51 -8.38 7.65
C ARG A 123 4.43 -8.27 6.12
N MET A 124 3.57 -7.41 5.59
CA MET A 124 3.41 -7.19 4.15
C MET A 124 4.67 -6.62 3.51
N VAL A 125 5.32 -5.64 4.14
CA VAL A 125 6.58 -5.06 3.64
C VAL A 125 7.70 -6.10 3.64
N LEU A 126 7.85 -6.87 4.73
CA LEU A 126 8.81 -7.97 4.79
C LEU A 126 8.54 -9.06 3.73
N GLU A 127 7.29 -9.38 3.42
CA GLU A 127 6.94 -10.27 2.31
C GLU A 127 7.25 -9.66 0.94
N ALA A 128 7.09 -8.35 0.77
CA ALA A 128 7.46 -7.63 -0.45
C ALA A 128 8.98 -7.64 -0.69
N MET A 129 9.80 -7.43 0.35
CA MET A 129 11.27 -7.45 0.27
C MET A 129 11.87 -8.76 -0.28
N LYS A 130 11.12 -9.87 -0.26
CA LYS A 130 11.53 -11.14 -0.88
C LYS A 130 11.61 -11.04 -2.40
N ARG A 131 10.81 -10.19 -3.03
CA ARG A 131 10.81 -9.97 -4.47
C ARG A 131 12.11 -9.26 -4.90
N PRO A 132 12.55 -9.40 -6.15
CA PRO A 132 13.58 -8.54 -6.71
C PRO A 132 13.07 -7.10 -6.75
N ALA A 133 13.82 -6.19 -6.15
CA ALA A 133 13.57 -4.76 -6.09
C ALA A 133 14.89 -4.00 -6.32
N THR A 134 14.83 -2.74 -6.77
CA THR A 134 16.01 -1.87 -6.90
C THR A 134 16.61 -1.50 -5.53
N LEU A 135 17.79 -0.88 -5.52
CA LEU A 135 18.42 -0.43 -4.27
C LEU A 135 17.59 0.68 -3.57
N GLU A 136 17.01 1.58 -4.35
CA GLU A 136 16.18 2.68 -3.85
C GLU A 136 14.86 2.16 -3.27
N GLU A 137 14.18 1.25 -3.98
CA GLU A 137 12.97 0.56 -3.46
C GLU A 137 13.22 -0.17 -2.13
N ARG A 138 14.41 -0.74 -1.93
CA ARG A 138 14.76 -1.38 -0.65
C ARG A 138 14.96 -0.38 0.46
N ALA A 139 15.70 0.70 0.21
CA ALA A 139 15.89 1.75 1.19
C ALA A 139 14.54 2.35 1.63
N MET A 140 13.58 2.47 0.71
CA MET A 140 12.20 2.85 1.03
C MET A 140 11.48 1.79 1.89
N MET A 141 11.54 0.50 1.55
CA MET A 141 10.95 -0.58 2.35
C MET A 141 11.56 -0.71 3.75
N ASP A 142 12.89 -0.55 3.87
CA ASP A 142 13.60 -0.57 5.16
C ASP A 142 13.17 0.64 6.01
N ALA A 143 13.08 1.84 5.43
CA ALA A 143 12.57 3.03 6.10
C ALA A 143 11.09 2.86 6.53
N GLU A 144 10.24 2.26 5.71
CA GLU A 144 8.83 1.95 6.06
C GLU A 144 8.76 1.02 7.28
N ILE A 145 9.57 -0.04 7.32
CA ILE A 145 9.66 -0.95 8.46
C ILE A 145 10.12 -0.20 9.73
N GLU A 146 11.08 0.71 9.62
CA GLU A 146 11.51 1.53 10.76
C GLU A 146 10.40 2.47 11.26
N GLN A 147 9.65 3.11 10.37
CA GLN A 147 8.51 3.96 10.73
C GLN A 147 7.36 3.16 11.38
N LEU A 148 7.06 1.96 10.89
CA LEU A 148 6.08 1.06 11.51
C LEU A 148 6.51 0.63 12.92
N ARG A 149 7.81 0.33 13.11
CA ARG A 149 8.39 0.00 14.42
C ARG A 149 8.45 1.19 15.37
N LEU A 150 8.69 2.40 14.86
CA LEU A 150 8.64 3.64 15.64
C LEU A 150 7.20 3.92 16.09
N THR A 151 6.25 3.92 15.16
CA THR A 151 4.82 4.11 15.46
C THR A 151 4.31 3.09 16.48
N ARG A 152 4.71 1.80 16.36
CA ARG A 152 4.37 0.78 17.35
C ARG A 152 4.94 1.05 18.74
N ARG A 153 6.17 1.59 18.85
CA ARG A 153 6.75 1.99 20.15
C ARG A 153 6.03 3.19 20.76
N ASN A 154 5.57 4.13 19.94
CA ASN A 154 4.80 5.28 20.41
C ASN A 154 3.41 4.86 20.94
N LEU A 155 2.81 3.77 20.42
CA LEU A 155 1.62 3.13 21.01
C LEU A 155 1.87 2.45 22.37
N ASP A 156 3.12 2.30 22.79
CA ASP A 156 3.50 1.75 24.10
C ASP A 156 3.95 2.85 25.08
N ASP A 157 4.37 4.02 24.57
CA ASP A 157 4.77 5.17 25.37
C ASP A 157 3.55 6.00 25.82
N PRO A 158 3.23 6.08 27.12
CA PRO A 158 2.12 6.88 27.63
C PRO A 158 2.35 8.40 27.51
N ALA A 159 3.59 8.86 27.26
CA ALA A 159 3.88 10.26 26.96
C ALA A 159 3.56 10.63 25.50
N ALA A 160 3.65 9.67 24.58
CA ALA A 160 3.32 9.86 23.16
C ALA A 160 1.82 9.69 22.84
N GLN A 161 1.00 9.36 23.85
CA GLN A 161 -0.46 9.16 23.76
C GLN A 161 -1.27 10.31 24.40
N ARG A 162 -0.61 11.41 24.76
CA ARG A 162 -1.20 12.61 25.40
C ARG A 162 -1.10 13.82 24.48
#